data_AF-A0A8H6YCT7-F1
#
_entry.id   AF-A0A8H6YCT7-F1
#
_cell.length_a   1.000
_cell.length_b   1.000
_cell.length_c   1.000
_cell.angle_alpha   90.00
_cell.angle_beta   90.00
_cell.angle_gamma   90.00
#
_symmetry.space_group_name_H-M   'P 1'
#
loop_
_entity.id
_entity.type
_entity.pdbx_description
1 polymer ?
#
loop_
_entity_poly.entity_id
_entity_poly.type
_entity_poly.pdbx_seq_one_letter_code
_entity_poly.pdbx_strand_id
1 'polypeptide(L)'
;MQDITILPANLATLVLESFLYGLLLLLFISTIYFLAMRRTLAGTTQTAKHHLTSLVFLGVTALFLLVTVHWSIVIYQAFFAFIHLGSFVAEDAFYADLAQKTEVAKAVLFFLAVLLGDALVTYRLWVIWGGNRKIVILPIFALIGLAVAETGIAVELTKWEPRLRGASFDDESRPWEATGFVLSLVANLYSTVCIILRIWGVKTNTSGSESRLQVQHASIPFTFTNNEFNKWLLSILVESAALQTFWLIFDGMTLLFRSDAEFIATDTFPAILGISNTLIHARVGLGWSQDSAVTYKPKARSEYPKNAV
;
A
#
# COMPACT_ATOMS: atom_id res chain seq x y z
N MET A 1 27.83 0.65 21.03
CA MET A 1 26.64 -0.14 20.66
C MET A 1 27.20 -1.32 19.89
N GLN A 2 26.86 -2.57 20.23
CA GLN A 2 27.37 -3.73 19.50
C GLN A 2 26.80 -3.68 18.09
N ASP A 3 27.65 -3.48 17.10
CA ASP A 3 27.30 -3.60 15.68
C ASP A 3 26.63 -4.97 15.52
N ILE A 4 25.36 -4.97 15.13
CA ILE A 4 24.66 -6.21 14.85
C ILE A 4 25.41 -6.79 13.66
N THR A 5 25.99 -7.98 13.82
CA THR A 5 26.59 -8.68 12.68
C THR A 5 25.51 -8.80 11.59
N ILE A 6 25.89 -8.54 10.33
CA ILE A 6 24.96 -8.37 9.20
C ILE A 6 24.02 -9.60 9.07
N LEU A 7 24.54 -10.79 9.40
CA LEU A 7 23.80 -12.04 9.35
C LEU A 7 22.59 -12.12 10.33
N PRO A 8 22.71 -11.90 11.65
CA PRO A 8 21.55 -11.77 12.54
C PRO A 8 20.50 -10.75 12.10
N ALA A 9 20.92 -9.59 11.56
CA ALA A 9 19.99 -8.58 11.06
C ALA A 9 19.18 -9.10 9.85
N ASN A 10 19.83 -9.78 8.90
CA ASN A 10 19.16 -10.37 7.74
C ASN A 10 18.23 -11.53 8.12
N LEU A 11 18.60 -12.34 9.12
CA LEU A 11 17.72 -13.37 9.68
C LEU A 11 16.47 -12.77 10.34
N ALA A 12 16.64 -11.72 11.14
CA ALA A 12 15.52 -11.01 11.75
C ALA A 12 14.60 -10.40 10.68
N THR A 13 15.19 -9.80 9.63
CA THR A 13 14.48 -9.27 8.46
C THR A 13 13.65 -10.35 7.78
N LEU A 14 14.25 -11.51 7.47
CA LEU A 14 13.57 -12.64 6.85
C LEU A 14 12.33 -13.09 7.65
N VAL A 15 12.46 -13.21 8.98
CA VAL A 15 11.36 -13.63 9.85
C VAL A 15 10.25 -12.58 9.87
N LEU A 16 10.60 -11.30 10.04
CA LEU A 16 9.63 -10.21 10.13
C LEU A 16 8.92 -9.99 8.80
N GLU A 17 9.65 -9.99 7.68
CA GLU A 17 9.10 -9.84 6.34
C GLU A 17 8.20 -11.03 5.99
N SER A 18 8.59 -12.26 6.32
CA SER A 18 7.75 -13.44 6.09
C SER A 18 6.45 -13.40 6.90
N PHE A 19 6.50 -12.89 8.13
CA PHE A 19 5.30 -12.68 8.95
C PHE A 19 4.37 -11.63 8.31
N LEU A 20 4.91 -10.48 7.92
CA LEU A 20 4.14 -9.40 7.28
C LEU A 20 3.58 -9.83 5.92
N TYR A 21 4.35 -10.57 5.12
CA TYR A 21 3.90 -11.15 3.87
C TYR A 21 2.74 -12.14 4.07
N GLY A 22 2.82 -12.98 5.12
CA GLY A 22 1.72 -13.86 5.51
C GLY A 22 0.43 -13.08 5.82
N LEU A 23 0.52 -11.97 6.55
CA LEU A 23 -0.62 -11.09 6.81
C LEU A 23 -1.17 -10.47 5.52
N LEU A 24 -0.30 -9.99 4.63
CA LEU A 24 -0.69 -9.44 3.34
C LEU A 24 -1.44 -10.48 2.50
N LEU A 25 -0.92 -11.70 2.43
CA LEU A 25 -1.52 -12.81 1.70
C LEU A 25 -2.93 -13.12 2.21
N LEU A 26 -3.10 -13.23 3.53
CA LEU A 26 -4.41 -13.47 4.14
C LEU A 26 -5.39 -12.34 3.86
N LEU A 27 -4.96 -11.08 3.95
CA LEU A 27 -5.79 -9.92 3.63
C LEU A 27 -6.19 -9.89 2.16
N PHE A 28 -5.25 -10.20 1.25
CA PHE A 28 -5.50 -10.22 -0.18
C PHE A 28 -6.50 -11.32 -0.56
N ILE A 29 -6.31 -12.55 -0.06
CA ILE A 29 -7.23 -13.68 -0.27
C ILE A 29 -8.61 -13.34 0.30
N SER A 30 -8.67 -12.77 1.52
CA SER A 30 -9.94 -12.37 2.14
C SER A 30 -10.67 -11.34 1.27
N THR A 31 -9.96 -10.36 0.73
CA THR A 31 -10.51 -9.33 -0.17
C THR A 31 -11.10 -9.94 -1.42
N ILE A 32 -10.37 -10.85 -2.07
CA ILE A 32 -10.86 -11.58 -3.25
C ILE A 32 -12.07 -12.44 -2.88
N TYR A 33 -12.03 -13.16 -1.77
CA TYR A 33 -13.12 -14.03 -1.32
C TYR A 33 -14.42 -13.24 -1.11
N PHE A 34 -14.38 -12.13 -0.36
CA PHE A 34 -15.56 -11.29 -0.15
C PHE A 34 -16.09 -10.70 -1.46
N LEU A 35 -15.20 -10.30 -2.36
CA LEU A 35 -15.57 -9.74 -3.66
C LEU A 35 -16.15 -10.79 -4.62
N ALA A 36 -15.65 -12.02 -4.56
CA ALA A 36 -16.16 -13.17 -5.32
C ALA A 36 -17.50 -13.66 -4.78
N MET A 37 -17.63 -13.83 -3.45
CA MET A 37 -18.88 -14.22 -2.79
C MET A 37 -20.02 -13.27 -3.13
N ARG A 38 -19.73 -11.97 -3.23
CA ARG A 38 -20.70 -10.95 -3.65
C ARG A 38 -21.20 -11.15 -5.08
N ARG A 39 -20.33 -11.58 -6.01
CA ARG A 39 -20.76 -11.88 -7.39
C ARG A 39 -21.80 -13.00 -7.42
N THR A 40 -21.63 -14.00 -6.57
CA THR A 40 -22.50 -15.18 -6.50
C THR A 40 -23.85 -14.85 -5.86
N LEU A 41 -23.86 -14.04 -4.79
CA LEU A 41 -25.08 -13.67 -4.07
C LEU A 41 -25.93 -12.60 -4.79
N ALA A 42 -25.30 -11.66 -5.50
CA ALA A 42 -25.99 -10.50 -6.06
C ALA A 42 -26.53 -10.70 -7.49
N GLY A 43 -26.67 -11.94 -7.96
CA GLY A 43 -27.40 -12.33 -9.18
C GLY A 43 -27.36 -11.29 -10.30
N THR A 44 -26.19 -11.10 -10.92
CA THR A 44 -25.99 -10.18 -12.06
C THR A 44 -26.24 -8.70 -11.75
N THR A 45 -25.25 -8.03 -11.16
CA THR A 45 -25.16 -6.56 -11.20
C THR A 45 -23.84 -6.15 -11.84
N GLN A 46 -23.90 -5.38 -12.94
CA GLN A 46 -22.75 -4.87 -13.70
C GLN A 46 -21.69 -4.16 -12.82
N THR A 47 -22.09 -3.68 -11.64
CA THR A 47 -21.24 -3.06 -10.61
C THR A 47 -20.15 -4.00 -10.07
N ALA A 48 -20.41 -5.29 -9.84
CA ALA A 48 -19.39 -6.22 -9.32
C ALA A 48 -18.31 -6.60 -10.36
N LYS A 49 -18.61 -6.49 -11.66
CA LYS A 49 -17.60 -6.57 -12.73
C LYS A 49 -16.73 -5.31 -12.73
N HIS A 50 -17.36 -4.13 -12.63
CA HIS A 50 -16.67 -2.83 -12.62
C HIS A 50 -15.65 -2.67 -11.48
N HIS A 51 -15.89 -3.28 -10.32
CA HIS A 51 -14.96 -3.25 -9.19
C HIS A 51 -13.69 -4.07 -9.40
N LEU A 52 -13.82 -5.29 -9.94
CA LEU A 52 -12.69 -6.18 -10.20
C LEU A 52 -11.87 -5.76 -11.42
N THR A 53 -12.44 -4.93 -12.30
CA THR A 53 -11.74 -4.25 -13.39
C THR A 53 -11.40 -2.79 -13.07
N SER A 54 -11.63 -2.35 -11.83
CA SER A 54 -11.26 -0.99 -11.43
C SER A 54 -9.74 -0.88 -11.45
N LEU A 55 -9.22 0.22 -12.01
CA LEU A 55 -7.78 0.50 -12.04
C LEU A 55 -7.13 0.38 -10.66
N VAL A 56 -7.88 0.66 -9.60
CA VAL A 56 -7.38 0.55 -8.21
C VAL A 56 -7.20 -0.91 -7.77
N PHE A 57 -8.13 -1.81 -8.14
CA PHE A 57 -7.98 -3.24 -7.84
C PHE A 57 -6.81 -3.86 -8.62
N LEU A 58 -6.66 -3.45 -9.89
CA LEU A 58 -5.53 -3.87 -10.71
C LEU A 58 -4.21 -3.41 -10.10
N GLY A 59 -4.14 -2.16 -9.63
CA GLY A 59 -2.93 -1.65 -8.97
C GLY A 59 -2.64 -2.33 -7.63
N VAL A 60 -3.64 -2.63 -6.80
CA VAL A 60 -3.43 -3.41 -5.55
C VAL A 60 -2.96 -4.83 -5.86
N THR A 61 -3.49 -5.45 -6.92
CA THR A 61 -3.03 -6.77 -7.37
C THR A 61 -1.60 -6.71 -7.88
N ALA A 62 -1.24 -5.69 -8.65
CA ALA A 62 0.13 -5.48 -9.11
C ALA A 62 1.10 -5.24 -7.93
N LEU A 63 0.67 -4.47 -6.92
CA LEU A 63 1.45 -4.25 -5.70
C LEU A 63 1.65 -5.56 -4.92
N PHE A 64 0.59 -6.37 -4.77
CA PHE A 64 0.69 -7.70 -4.16
C PHE A 64 1.71 -8.58 -4.88
N LEU A 65 1.65 -8.64 -6.22
CA LEU A 65 2.60 -9.42 -7.01
C LEU A 65 4.04 -8.91 -6.87
N LEU A 66 4.25 -7.59 -6.87
CA LEU A 66 5.58 -7.00 -6.64
C LEU A 66 6.14 -7.42 -5.28
N VAL A 67 5.35 -7.33 -4.22
CA VAL A 67 5.75 -7.75 -2.87
C VAL A 67 6.04 -9.26 -2.82
N THR A 68 5.25 -10.10 -3.51
CA THR A 68 5.52 -11.54 -3.60
C THR A 68 6.88 -11.82 -4.25
N VAL A 69 7.22 -11.12 -5.33
CA VAL A 69 8.53 -11.29 -5.99
C VAL A 69 9.66 -10.79 -5.08
N HIS A 70 9.48 -9.63 -4.44
CA HIS A 70 10.45 -9.09 -3.46
C HIS A 70 10.76 -10.11 -2.35
N TRP A 71 9.72 -10.60 -1.66
CA TRP A 71 9.85 -11.61 -0.61
C TRP A 71 10.48 -12.92 -1.10
N SER A 72 10.18 -13.33 -2.34
CA SER A 72 10.78 -14.53 -2.94
C SER A 72 12.29 -14.38 -3.14
N ILE A 73 12.78 -13.17 -3.46
CA ILE A 73 14.21 -12.89 -3.56
C ILE A 73 14.88 -12.96 -2.20
N VAL A 74 14.23 -12.41 -1.15
CA VAL A 74 14.76 -12.44 0.22
C VAL A 74 14.90 -13.88 0.72
N ILE A 75 13.90 -14.73 0.46
CA ILE A 75 14.00 -16.17 0.71
C ILE A 75 15.14 -16.78 -0.08
N TYR A 76 15.24 -16.49 -1.37
CA TYR A 76 16.31 -17.04 -2.20
C TYR A 76 17.70 -16.67 -1.66
N GLN A 77 17.93 -15.41 -1.26
CA GLN A 77 19.18 -14.95 -0.66
C GLN A 77 19.50 -15.69 0.63
N ALA A 78 18.50 -15.88 1.51
CA ALA A 78 18.66 -16.65 2.73
C ALA A 78 19.09 -18.10 2.45
N PHE A 79 18.34 -18.81 1.59
CA PHE A 79 18.68 -20.19 1.24
C PHE A 79 20.03 -20.30 0.51
N PHE A 80 20.35 -19.35 -0.36
CA PHE A 80 21.63 -19.32 -1.05
C PHE A 80 22.78 -19.15 -0.06
N ALA A 81 22.67 -18.18 0.85
CA ALA A 81 23.69 -17.92 1.86
C ALA A 81 23.90 -19.14 2.78
N PHE A 82 22.82 -19.67 3.37
CA PHE A 82 22.93 -20.76 4.35
C PHE A 82 23.30 -22.12 3.75
N ILE A 83 22.90 -22.42 2.51
CA ILE A 83 23.13 -23.74 1.92
C ILE A 83 24.39 -23.78 1.06
N HIS A 84 24.71 -22.70 0.33
CA HIS A 84 25.73 -22.76 -0.73
C HIS A 84 27.07 -22.14 -0.32
N LEU A 85 27.11 -21.17 0.61
CA LEU A 85 28.35 -20.50 1.01
C LEU A 85 29.10 -21.24 2.13
N GLY A 86 28.37 -21.97 3.00
CA GLY A 86 28.91 -22.96 3.96
C GLY A 86 29.92 -22.42 4.98
N SER A 87 30.12 -21.10 5.04
CA SER A 87 31.05 -20.44 5.95
C SER A 87 30.56 -19.04 6.29
N PHE A 88 30.61 -18.69 7.57
CA PHE A 88 30.15 -17.41 8.10
C PHE A 88 30.82 -16.20 7.41
N VAL A 89 32.09 -16.32 7.04
CA VAL A 89 32.83 -15.24 6.35
C VAL A 89 32.32 -15.01 4.93
N ALA A 90 31.98 -16.08 4.21
CA ALA A 90 31.45 -15.96 2.85
C ALA A 90 30.00 -15.45 2.85
N GLU A 91 29.20 -15.86 3.84
CA GLU A 91 27.84 -15.36 4.06
C GLU A 91 27.81 -13.85 4.35
N ASP A 92 28.68 -13.39 5.27
CA ASP A 92 28.80 -11.97 5.61
C ASP A 92 29.27 -11.14 4.40
N ALA A 93 30.23 -11.68 3.62
CA ALA A 93 30.70 -11.03 2.40
C ALA A 93 29.65 -10.94 1.29
N PHE A 94 28.73 -11.92 1.20
CA PHE A 94 27.62 -11.92 0.24
C PHE A 94 26.60 -10.82 0.59
N TYR A 95 26.16 -10.75 1.84
CA TYR A 95 25.22 -9.70 2.25
C TYR A 95 25.83 -8.30 2.32
N ALA A 96 27.15 -8.21 2.49
CA ALA A 96 27.86 -6.95 2.41
C ALA A 96 27.95 -6.41 0.97
N ASP A 97 27.72 -7.24 -0.06
CA ASP A 97 27.82 -6.85 -1.47
C ASP A 97 26.52 -6.24 -2.02
N LEU A 98 26.39 -4.92 -1.91
CA LEU A 98 25.21 -4.19 -2.40
C LEU A 98 25.09 -4.17 -3.94
N ALA A 99 26.20 -4.41 -4.67
CA ALA A 99 26.17 -4.53 -6.14
C ALA A 99 25.70 -5.90 -6.61
N GLN A 100 25.47 -6.84 -5.68
CA GLN A 100 24.99 -8.14 -6.03
C GLN A 100 23.65 -8.05 -6.77
N LYS A 101 23.54 -8.78 -7.87
CA LYS A 101 22.35 -8.73 -8.76
C LYS A 101 21.02 -8.93 -8.02
N THR A 102 21.00 -9.75 -6.98
CA THR A 102 19.78 -9.98 -6.19
C THR A 102 19.47 -8.83 -5.25
N GLU A 103 20.47 -8.17 -4.66
CA GLU A 103 20.27 -6.96 -3.85
C GLU A 103 19.76 -5.79 -4.72
N VAL A 104 20.38 -5.58 -5.89
CA VAL A 104 19.91 -4.56 -6.85
C VAL A 104 18.48 -4.87 -7.31
N ALA A 105 18.17 -6.13 -7.63
CA ALA A 105 16.82 -6.52 -8.02
C ALA A 105 15.79 -6.31 -6.89
N LYS A 106 16.17 -6.63 -5.65
CA LYS A 106 15.34 -6.40 -4.46
C LYS A 106 15.06 -4.91 -4.27
N ALA A 107 16.09 -4.06 -4.32
CA ALA A 107 15.95 -2.61 -4.22
C ALA A 107 15.04 -2.02 -5.32
N VAL A 108 15.21 -2.45 -6.58
CA VAL A 108 14.35 -2.00 -7.68
C VAL A 108 12.88 -2.41 -7.47
N LEU A 109 12.62 -3.62 -6.97
CA LEU A 109 11.26 -4.06 -6.64
C LEU A 109 10.65 -3.25 -5.49
N PHE A 110 11.45 -2.93 -4.48
CA PHE A 110 11.07 -2.02 -3.40
C PHE A 110 10.68 -0.65 -3.97
N PHE A 111 11.51 -0.02 -4.80
CA PHE A 111 11.23 1.28 -5.43
C PHE A 111 9.95 1.26 -6.27
N LEU A 112 9.74 0.20 -7.06
CA LEU A 112 8.51 0.02 -7.84
C LEU A 112 7.28 -0.13 -6.94
N ALA A 113 7.40 -0.81 -5.80
CA ALA A 113 6.31 -0.95 -4.84
C ALA A 113 5.94 0.39 -4.20
N VAL A 114 6.92 1.21 -3.80
CA VAL A 114 6.70 2.58 -3.27
C VAL A 114 6.03 3.46 -4.33
N LEU A 115 6.58 3.50 -5.56
CA LEU A 115 6.01 4.27 -6.66
C LEU A 115 4.56 3.89 -6.96
N LEU A 116 4.27 2.58 -7.01
CA LEU A 116 2.93 2.10 -7.25
C LEU A 116 1.97 2.42 -6.08
N GLY A 117 2.45 2.31 -4.84
CA GLY A 117 1.70 2.69 -3.64
C GLY A 117 1.29 4.17 -3.66
N ASP A 118 2.24 5.06 -3.93
CA ASP A 118 2.00 6.51 -3.99
C ASP A 118 1.14 6.88 -5.22
N ALA A 119 1.30 6.18 -6.34
CA ALA A 119 0.45 6.33 -7.51
C ALA A 119 -1.01 5.95 -7.21
N LEU A 120 -1.23 4.90 -6.41
CA LEU A 120 -2.57 4.51 -5.97
C LEU A 120 -3.20 5.55 -5.05
N VAL A 121 -2.43 6.15 -4.13
CA VAL A 121 -2.91 7.26 -3.27
C VAL A 121 -3.30 8.47 -4.15
N THR A 122 -2.44 8.83 -5.09
CA THR A 122 -2.64 9.96 -6.00
C THR A 122 -3.85 9.76 -6.92
N TYR A 123 -4.02 8.55 -7.47
CA TYR A 123 -5.18 8.21 -8.29
C TYR A 123 -6.48 8.29 -7.48
N ARG A 124 -6.47 7.81 -6.22
CA ARG A 124 -7.63 7.93 -5.32
C ARG A 124 -8.01 9.38 -5.08
N LEU A 125 -7.03 10.25 -4.82
CA LEU A 125 -7.27 11.69 -4.66
C LEU A 125 -7.94 12.28 -5.90
N TRP A 126 -7.46 11.94 -7.09
CA TRP A 126 -8.02 12.41 -8.35
C TRP A 126 -9.49 12.00 -8.54
N VAL A 127 -9.82 10.74 -8.27
CA VAL A 127 -11.19 10.21 -8.38
C VAL A 127 -12.11 10.88 -7.36
N ILE A 128 -11.68 11.02 -6.10
CA ILE A 128 -12.48 11.62 -5.01
C ILE A 128 -12.81 13.09 -5.28
N TRP A 129 -11.91 13.81 -5.94
CA TRP A 129 -12.12 15.19 -6.37
C TRP A 129 -12.77 15.33 -7.75
N GLY A 130 -13.35 14.26 -8.28
CA GLY A 130 -14.12 14.27 -9.53
C GLY A 130 -13.28 14.65 -10.75
N GLY A 131 -11.99 14.33 -10.74
CA GLY A 131 -11.07 14.60 -11.84
C GLY A 131 -10.41 15.97 -11.83
N ASN A 132 -10.55 16.75 -10.75
CA ASN A 132 -9.95 18.09 -10.65
C ASN A 132 -8.41 18.03 -10.63
N ARG A 133 -7.79 18.31 -11.78
CA ARG A 133 -6.34 18.24 -11.97
C ARG A 133 -5.56 19.14 -11.01
N LYS A 134 -6.10 20.31 -10.63
CA LYS A 134 -5.39 21.29 -9.80
C LYS A 134 -4.89 20.72 -8.47
N ILE A 135 -5.67 19.79 -7.90
CA ILE A 135 -5.40 19.22 -6.57
C ILE A 135 -4.34 18.12 -6.65
N VAL A 136 -4.24 17.45 -7.79
CA VAL A 136 -3.37 16.28 -8.00
C VAL A 136 -2.01 16.67 -8.58
N ILE A 137 -1.83 17.93 -8.99
CA ILE A 137 -0.56 18.45 -9.52
C ILE A 137 0.60 18.19 -8.54
N LEU A 138 0.42 18.55 -7.27
CA LEU A 138 1.46 18.39 -6.24
C LEU A 138 1.90 16.92 -6.08
N PRO A 139 0.99 15.95 -5.82
CA PRO A 139 1.41 14.56 -5.68
C PRO A 139 1.93 13.95 -6.99
N ILE A 140 1.52 14.42 -8.17
CA ILE A 140 2.12 14.00 -9.45
C ILE A 140 3.56 14.47 -9.56
N PHE A 141 3.86 15.73 -9.22
CA PHE A 141 5.25 16.21 -9.22
C PHE A 141 6.10 15.48 -8.19
N ALA A 142 5.54 15.19 -7.01
CA ALA A 142 6.23 14.39 -6.00
C ALA A 142 6.51 12.96 -6.49
N LEU A 143 5.56 12.32 -7.18
CA LEU A 143 5.76 11.00 -7.81
C LEU A 143 6.87 11.00 -8.87
N ILE A 144 6.92 12.04 -9.70
CA ILE A 144 7.98 12.15 -10.72
C ILE A 144 9.34 12.36 -10.03
N GLY A 145 9.40 13.24 -9.04
CA GLY A 145 10.63 13.47 -8.26
C GLY A 145 11.09 12.21 -7.53
N LEU A 146 10.15 11.45 -6.95
CA LEU A 146 10.40 10.16 -6.33
C LEU A 146 10.99 9.19 -7.35
N ALA A 147 10.37 9.03 -8.52
CA ALA A 147 10.87 8.13 -9.56
C ALA A 147 12.31 8.48 -9.99
N VAL A 148 12.62 9.78 -10.11
CA VAL A 148 13.99 10.23 -10.41
C VAL A 148 14.95 9.90 -9.27
N ALA A 149 14.56 10.14 -8.02
CA ALA A 149 15.38 9.83 -6.86
C ALA A 149 15.69 8.33 -6.76
N GLU A 150 14.67 7.48 -6.90
CA GLU A 150 14.84 6.02 -6.87
C GLU A 150 15.71 5.50 -8.01
N THR A 151 15.61 6.08 -9.21
CA THR A 151 16.51 5.73 -10.32
C THR A 151 17.96 6.13 -10.04
N GLY A 152 18.18 7.23 -9.32
CA GLY A 152 19.51 7.64 -8.87
C GLY A 152 20.13 6.59 -7.94
N ILE A 153 19.37 6.17 -6.92
CA ILE A 153 19.82 5.14 -5.96
C ILE A 153 20.10 3.81 -6.67
N ALA A 154 19.22 3.38 -7.57
CA ALA A 154 19.41 2.15 -8.34
C ALA A 154 20.70 2.18 -9.18
N VAL A 155 21.04 3.32 -9.77
CA VAL A 155 22.29 3.49 -10.53
C VAL A 155 23.50 3.44 -9.60
N GLU A 156 23.46 4.11 -8.44
CA GLU A 156 24.58 4.08 -7.50
C GLU A 156 24.81 2.68 -6.92
N LEU A 157 23.75 1.92 -6.65
CA LEU A 157 23.86 0.51 -6.21
C LEU A 157 24.63 -0.35 -7.21
N THR A 158 24.45 -0.13 -8.53
CA THR A 158 25.19 -0.90 -9.55
C THR A 158 26.67 -0.56 -9.65
N LYS A 159 27.09 0.59 -9.14
CA LYS A 159 28.49 1.04 -9.14
C LYS A 159 29.20 0.70 -7.83
N TRP A 160 28.52 0.05 -6.89
CA TRP A 160 29.08 -0.24 -5.59
C TRP A 160 30.29 -1.20 -5.71
N GLU A 161 31.43 -0.81 -5.12
CA GLU A 161 32.65 -1.61 -5.13
C GLU A 161 33.12 -1.93 -3.69
N PRO A 162 33.22 -3.22 -3.29
CA PRO A 162 33.57 -3.60 -1.92
C PRO A 162 34.97 -3.16 -1.48
N ARG A 163 35.87 -2.86 -2.42
CA ARG A 163 37.26 -2.44 -2.16
C ARG A 163 37.37 -0.95 -1.79
N LEU A 164 36.33 -0.17 -2.05
CA LEU A 164 36.17 1.22 -1.64
C LEU A 164 35.18 1.30 -0.46
N ARG A 165 35.37 0.44 0.56
CA ARG A 165 34.64 0.55 1.83
C ARG A 165 35.01 1.89 2.48
N GLY A 166 34.26 2.92 2.14
CA GLY A 166 34.52 4.30 2.48
C GLY A 166 33.25 5.12 2.27
N ALA A 167 33.20 6.26 2.94
CA ALA A 167 32.07 7.18 3.04
C ALA A 167 31.39 7.60 1.70
N SER A 168 31.94 7.23 0.54
CA SER A 168 31.48 7.64 -0.78
C SER A 168 30.10 7.09 -1.20
N PHE A 169 29.77 5.81 -0.96
CA PHE A 169 28.44 5.29 -1.34
C PHE A 169 27.35 5.90 -0.47
N ASP A 170 27.52 5.80 0.85
CA ASP A 170 26.57 6.37 1.81
C ASP A 170 26.42 7.88 1.62
N ASP A 171 27.50 8.65 1.46
CA ASP A 171 27.38 10.11 1.30
C ASP A 171 26.75 10.52 -0.05
N GLU A 172 26.82 9.67 -1.09
CA GLU A 172 26.21 9.94 -2.41
C GLU A 172 24.77 9.42 -2.54
N SER A 173 24.40 8.28 -1.95
CA SER A 173 23.04 7.69 -2.06
C SER A 173 22.04 8.36 -1.10
N ARG A 174 22.48 8.73 0.11
CA ARG A 174 21.60 9.24 1.17
C ARG A 174 20.84 10.52 0.83
N PRO A 175 21.41 11.50 0.09
CA PRO A 175 20.63 12.66 -0.35
C PRO A 175 19.45 12.26 -1.26
N TRP A 176 19.62 11.23 -2.09
CA TRP A 176 18.55 10.72 -2.94
C TRP A 176 17.47 10.02 -2.11
N GLU A 177 17.87 9.17 -1.17
CA GLU A 177 16.95 8.48 -0.24
C GLU A 177 16.16 9.48 0.61
N ALA A 178 16.84 10.47 1.19
CA ALA A 178 16.20 11.53 1.97
C ALA A 178 15.21 12.35 1.11
N THR A 179 15.56 12.61 -0.15
CA THR A 179 14.67 13.31 -1.10
C THR A 179 13.44 12.45 -1.42
N GLY A 180 13.62 11.16 -1.71
CA GLY A 180 12.53 10.21 -1.96
C GLY A 180 11.59 10.12 -0.77
N PHE A 181 12.14 9.95 0.43
CA PHE A 181 11.39 9.96 1.70
C PHE A 181 10.54 11.22 1.87
N VAL A 182 11.13 12.42 1.74
CA VAL A 182 10.41 13.68 1.91
C VAL A 182 9.30 13.83 0.86
N LEU A 183 9.57 13.49 -0.40
CA LEU A 183 8.58 13.58 -1.47
C LEU A 183 7.41 12.63 -1.23
N SER A 184 7.68 11.38 -0.87
CA SER A 184 6.63 10.40 -0.55
C SER A 184 5.81 10.82 0.67
N LEU A 185 6.47 11.32 1.72
CA LEU A 185 5.79 11.76 2.94
C LEU A 185 4.85 12.95 2.68
N VAL A 186 5.35 13.97 1.97
CA VAL A 186 4.56 15.15 1.60
C VAL A 186 3.39 14.76 0.71
N ALA A 187 3.62 13.92 -0.31
CA ALA A 187 2.56 13.47 -1.21
C ALA A 187 1.46 12.68 -0.48
N ASN A 188 1.85 11.76 0.41
CA ASN A 188 0.92 10.94 1.18
C ASN A 188 0.12 11.74 2.20
N LEU A 189 0.77 12.64 2.95
CA LEU A 189 0.09 13.53 3.91
C LEU A 189 -0.86 14.49 3.20
N TYR A 190 -0.39 15.17 2.15
CA TYR A 190 -1.20 16.10 1.37
C TYR A 190 -2.44 15.39 0.79
N SER A 191 -2.25 14.22 0.17
CA SER A 191 -3.35 13.45 -0.41
C SER A 191 -4.35 13.00 0.64
N THR A 192 -3.87 12.50 1.78
CA THR A 192 -4.72 12.06 2.89
C THR A 192 -5.55 13.22 3.46
N VAL A 193 -4.92 14.36 3.73
CA VAL A 193 -5.62 15.57 4.22
C VAL A 193 -6.67 16.03 3.21
N CYS A 194 -6.33 16.12 1.92
CA CYS A 194 -7.28 16.54 0.89
C CYS A 194 -8.45 15.56 0.74
N ILE A 195 -8.22 14.26 0.90
CA ILE A 195 -9.29 13.24 0.91
C ILE A 195 -10.22 13.46 2.12
N ILE A 196 -9.66 13.62 3.31
CA ILE A 196 -10.42 13.87 4.55
C ILE A 196 -11.25 15.15 4.43
N LEU A 197 -10.63 16.25 3.99
CA LEU A 197 -11.31 17.54 3.80
C LEU A 197 -12.45 17.46 2.79
N ARG A 198 -12.28 16.69 1.70
CA ARG A 198 -13.35 16.48 0.71
C ARG A 198 -14.52 15.73 1.33
N ILE A 199 -14.25 14.67 2.10
CA ILE A 199 -15.29 13.87 2.77
C ILE A 199 -16.02 14.72 3.83
N TRP A 200 -15.30 15.54 4.60
CA TRP A 200 -15.90 16.43 5.59
C TRP A 200 -16.66 17.61 4.97
N GLY A 201 -16.15 18.22 3.89
CA GLY A 201 -16.82 19.36 3.24
C GLY A 201 -18.15 18.99 2.56
N VAL A 202 -18.30 17.74 2.11
CA VAL A 202 -19.60 17.24 1.60
C VAL A 202 -20.65 17.19 2.73
N LYS A 203 -20.22 16.93 3.97
CA LYS A 203 -21.11 16.90 5.14
C LYS A 203 -21.67 18.28 5.51
N THR A 204 -20.89 19.35 5.33
CA THR A 204 -21.30 20.70 5.73
C THR A 204 -22.24 21.37 4.72
N ASN A 205 -22.10 21.07 3.42
CA ASN A 205 -22.95 21.67 2.38
C ASN A 205 -24.30 20.96 2.17
N THR A 206 -24.52 19.81 2.81
CA THR A 206 -25.73 18.97 2.62
C THR A 206 -26.71 19.08 3.80
N SER A 207 -26.47 19.95 4.78
CA SER A 207 -27.40 20.16 5.91
C SER A 207 -28.70 20.90 5.56
N GLY A 208 -28.99 21.20 4.28
CA GLY A 208 -30.19 21.96 3.87
C GLY A 208 -30.92 21.51 2.61
N SER A 209 -30.46 20.51 1.86
CA SER A 209 -31.20 20.04 0.67
C SER A 209 -30.75 18.64 0.27
N GLU A 210 -31.70 17.74 0.03
CA GLU A 210 -31.50 16.36 -0.44
C GLU A 210 -30.97 16.30 -1.89
N SER A 211 -29.87 16.98 -2.19
CA SER A 211 -29.20 16.84 -3.49
C SER A 211 -28.34 15.59 -3.48
N ARG A 212 -28.94 14.49 -3.97
CA ARG A 212 -28.26 13.24 -4.36
C ARG A 212 -27.23 13.54 -5.46
N LEU A 213 -26.01 13.93 -5.10
CA LEU A 213 -24.91 13.98 -6.05
C LEU A 213 -24.44 12.54 -6.34
N GLN A 214 -25.06 11.93 -7.35
CA GLN A 214 -24.55 10.72 -7.98
C GLN A 214 -23.24 11.06 -8.69
N VAL A 215 -22.11 10.70 -8.08
CA VAL A 215 -20.81 10.68 -8.77
C VAL A 215 -20.80 9.48 -9.70
N GLN A 216 -21.39 9.64 -10.89
CA GLN A 216 -21.57 8.59 -11.90
C GLN A 216 -20.25 8.17 -12.60
N HIS A 217 -19.16 8.91 -12.39
CA HIS A 217 -17.88 8.70 -13.07
C HIS A 217 -16.77 8.07 -12.22
N ALA A 218 -17.05 7.73 -10.96
CA ALA A 218 -16.11 6.95 -10.16
C ALA A 218 -16.44 5.46 -10.34
N SER A 219 -15.44 4.66 -10.65
CA SER A 219 -15.51 3.19 -10.54
C SER A 219 -15.74 2.67 -9.12
N ILE A 220 -16.03 3.58 -8.19
CA ILE A 220 -16.57 3.35 -6.87
C ILE A 220 -17.80 4.25 -6.72
N PRO A 221 -19.05 3.73 -6.84
CA PRO A 221 -20.25 4.51 -6.57
C PRO A 221 -20.31 4.81 -5.07
N PHE A 222 -19.69 5.91 -4.65
CA PHE A 222 -19.81 6.42 -3.29
C PHE A 222 -21.10 7.24 -3.18
N THR A 223 -22.18 6.60 -2.74
CA THR A 223 -23.41 7.29 -2.36
C THR A 223 -23.29 7.69 -0.88
N PHE A 224 -22.88 8.92 -0.61
CA PHE A 224 -22.62 9.43 0.75
C PHE A 224 -23.92 9.83 1.46
N THR A 225 -24.75 8.86 1.82
CA THR A 225 -26.11 9.12 2.34
C THR A 225 -26.26 8.93 3.86
N ASN A 226 -25.29 8.29 4.54
CA ASN A 226 -25.37 8.04 5.99
C ASN A 226 -24.16 8.63 6.74
N ASN A 227 -24.45 9.41 7.79
CA ASN A 227 -23.45 10.06 8.64
C ASN A 227 -22.51 9.05 9.32
N GLU A 228 -22.99 7.83 9.60
CA GLU A 228 -22.20 6.74 10.20
C GLU A 228 -21.29 6.03 9.18
N PHE A 229 -21.75 5.81 7.94
CA PHE A 229 -20.92 5.24 6.88
C PHE A 229 -19.72 6.13 6.56
N ASN A 230 -19.93 7.44 6.50
CA ASN A 230 -18.86 8.41 6.24
C ASN A 230 -17.81 8.43 7.35
N LYS A 231 -18.24 8.32 8.63
CA LYS A 231 -17.32 8.23 9.78
C LYS A 231 -16.51 6.93 9.74
N TRP A 232 -17.16 5.80 9.52
CA TRP A 232 -16.50 4.50 9.42
C TRP A 232 -15.48 4.46 8.27
N LEU A 233 -15.86 4.95 7.09
CA LEU A 233 -14.96 5.04 5.93
C LEU A 233 -13.77 5.96 6.20
N LEU A 234 -14.00 7.11 6.83
CA LEU A 234 -12.94 8.05 7.17
C LEU A 234 -11.98 7.44 8.20
N SER A 235 -12.50 6.71 9.19
CA SER A 235 -11.67 5.96 10.14
C SER A 235 -10.74 4.97 9.44
N ILE A 236 -11.24 4.27 8.41
CA ILE A 236 -10.43 3.30 7.66
C ILE A 236 -9.32 3.99 6.88
N LEU A 237 -9.66 5.06 6.16
CA LEU A 237 -8.69 5.84 5.39
C LEU A 237 -7.61 6.40 6.30
N VAL A 238 -7.99 6.91 7.48
CA VAL A 238 -7.07 7.43 8.48
C VAL A 238 -6.20 6.32 9.08
N GLU A 239 -6.76 5.17 9.45
CA GLU A 239 -6.02 4.06 10.05
C GLU A 239 -4.96 3.50 9.10
N SER A 240 -5.32 3.29 7.82
CA SER A 240 -4.39 2.79 6.80
C SER A 240 -3.35 3.84 6.39
N ALA A 241 -3.75 5.10 6.24
CA ALA A 241 -2.81 6.19 5.97
C ALA A 241 -1.85 6.42 7.15
N ALA A 242 -2.33 6.30 8.39
CA ALA A 242 -1.49 6.39 9.58
C ALA A 242 -0.47 5.26 9.63
N LEU A 243 -0.85 4.02 9.29
CA LEU A 243 0.06 2.88 9.22
C LEU A 243 1.16 3.09 8.17
N GLN A 244 0.82 3.56 6.98
CA GLN A 244 1.80 3.89 5.94
C GLN A 244 2.72 5.05 6.36
N THR A 245 2.15 6.13 6.90
CA THR A 245 2.91 7.32 7.33
C THR A 245 3.84 6.99 8.50
N PHE A 246 3.36 6.20 9.46
CA PHE A 246 4.16 5.75 10.60
C PHE A 246 5.38 4.96 10.13
N TRP A 247 5.18 4.01 9.22
CA TRP A 247 6.28 3.21 8.72
C TRP A 247 7.27 4.02 7.89
N LEU A 248 6.76 4.90 7.04
CA LEU A 248 7.60 5.82 6.26
C LEU A 248 8.46 6.67 7.20
N ILE A 249 7.88 7.25 8.26
CA ILE A 249 8.63 8.01 9.28
C ILE A 249 9.66 7.11 9.98
N PHE A 250 9.31 5.88 10.34
CA PHE A 250 10.24 4.95 10.98
C PHE A 250 11.47 4.68 10.09
N ASP A 251 11.25 4.36 8.82
CA ASP A 251 12.28 4.12 7.81
C ASP A 251 13.15 5.39 7.56
N GLY A 252 12.52 6.56 7.45
CA GLY A 252 13.24 7.84 7.33
C GLY A 252 14.07 8.19 8.59
N MET A 253 13.62 7.78 9.78
CA MET A 253 14.36 8.01 11.01
C MET A 253 15.56 7.06 11.13
N THR A 254 15.41 5.79 10.73
CA THR A 254 16.55 4.85 10.67
C THR A 254 17.61 5.35 9.71
N LEU A 255 17.19 5.92 8.57
CA LEU A 255 18.06 6.61 7.64
C LEU A 255 18.79 7.76 8.35
N LEU A 256 18.09 8.73 8.93
CA LEU A 256 18.72 9.91 9.55
C LEU A 256 19.73 9.58 10.67
N PHE A 257 19.48 8.54 11.46
CA PHE A 257 20.37 8.12 12.55
C PHE A 257 21.52 7.22 12.14
N ARG A 258 21.66 6.86 10.85
CA ARG A 258 22.70 5.93 10.37
C ARG A 258 22.67 4.60 11.12
N SER A 259 21.46 4.07 11.31
CA SER A 259 21.23 2.85 12.08
C SER A 259 21.09 1.65 11.16
N ASP A 260 21.76 0.54 11.46
CA ASP A 260 21.65 -0.72 10.71
C ASP A 260 20.21 -1.27 10.63
N ALA A 261 19.33 -0.77 11.50
CA ALA A 261 17.89 -1.04 11.43
C ALA A 261 17.22 -0.54 10.14
N GLU A 262 17.88 0.31 9.37
CA GLU A 262 17.43 0.78 8.05
C GLU A 262 17.17 -0.40 7.09
N PHE A 263 18.08 -1.38 7.03
CA PHE A 263 17.88 -2.57 6.19
C PHE A 263 16.60 -3.33 6.53
N ILE A 264 16.32 -3.49 7.83
CA ILE A 264 15.08 -4.15 8.30
C ILE A 264 13.86 -3.30 7.94
N ALA A 265 13.93 -1.98 8.16
CA ALA A 265 12.83 -1.06 7.90
C ALA A 265 12.46 -1.01 6.42
N THR A 266 13.47 -0.94 5.55
CA THR A 266 13.32 -0.87 4.09
C THR A 266 12.80 -2.19 3.52
N ASP A 267 13.39 -3.34 3.87
CA ASP A 267 12.98 -4.65 3.32
C ASP A 267 11.55 -5.04 3.72
N THR A 268 11.08 -4.59 4.90
CA THR A 268 9.71 -4.89 5.37
C THR A 268 8.66 -3.88 4.91
N PHE A 269 9.08 -2.70 4.41
CA PHE A 269 8.17 -1.63 4.01
C PHE A 269 7.23 -2.01 2.83
N PRO A 270 7.65 -2.75 1.78
CA PRO A 270 6.76 -3.20 0.71
C PRO A 270 5.55 -3.98 1.22
N ALA A 271 5.77 -4.87 2.20
CA ALA A 271 4.69 -5.65 2.79
C ALA A 271 3.67 -4.75 3.51
N ILE A 272 4.15 -3.74 4.24
CA ILE A 272 3.33 -2.78 4.98
C ILE A 272 2.56 -1.84 4.04
N LEU A 273 3.20 -1.39 2.96
CA LEU A 273 2.54 -0.67 1.87
C LEU A 273 1.43 -1.51 1.25
N GLY A 274 1.71 -2.79 0.98
CA GLY A 274 0.72 -3.76 0.48
C GLY A 274 -0.46 -3.90 1.45
N ILE A 275 -0.19 -4.05 2.75
CA ILE A 275 -1.21 -4.21 3.80
C ILE A 275 -2.10 -2.98 3.86
N SER A 276 -1.52 -1.78 3.95
CA SER A 276 -2.27 -0.52 4.01
C SER A 276 -3.17 -0.33 2.79
N ASN A 277 -2.63 -0.52 1.59
CA ASN A 277 -3.38 -0.35 0.35
C ASN A 277 -4.48 -1.41 0.17
N THR A 278 -4.24 -2.63 0.63
CA THR A 278 -5.23 -3.72 0.60
C THR A 278 -6.32 -3.53 1.64
N LEU A 279 -6.01 -3.07 2.86
CA LEU A 279 -6.99 -2.83 3.94
C LEU A 279 -8.09 -1.86 3.52
N ILE A 280 -7.72 -0.78 2.83
CA ILE A 280 -8.67 0.20 2.31
C ILE A 280 -9.66 -0.47 1.35
N HIS A 281 -9.19 -1.38 0.49
CA HIS A 281 -10.04 -2.11 -0.47
C HIS A 281 -10.91 -3.17 0.19
N ALA A 282 -10.30 -3.99 1.06
CA ALA A 282 -10.97 -5.04 1.80
C ALA A 282 -12.18 -4.47 2.56
N ARG A 283 -11.95 -3.38 3.29
CA ARG A 283 -12.99 -2.79 4.13
C ARG A 283 -14.04 -2.07 3.30
N VAL A 284 -13.71 -1.33 2.24
CA VAL A 284 -14.74 -0.77 1.32
C VAL A 284 -15.66 -1.86 0.75
N GLY A 285 -15.11 -3.04 0.44
CA GLY A 285 -15.92 -4.21 0.10
C GLY A 285 -16.88 -4.66 1.21
N LEU A 286 -16.44 -4.62 2.47
CA LEU A 286 -17.24 -5.00 3.64
C LEU A 286 -18.31 -3.98 4.04
N GLY A 287 -18.05 -2.67 3.94
CA GLY A 287 -19.02 -1.62 4.32
C GLY A 287 -20.34 -1.71 3.55
N TRP A 288 -20.27 -2.15 2.30
CA TRP A 288 -21.45 -2.41 1.48
C TRP A 288 -22.22 -3.68 1.85
N SER A 289 -21.60 -4.64 2.53
CA SER A 289 -22.30 -5.83 3.04
C SER A 289 -23.31 -5.45 4.13
N GLN A 290 -22.98 -4.46 4.97
CA GLN A 290 -23.87 -3.94 6.00
C GLN A 290 -25.06 -3.19 5.40
N ASP A 291 -24.84 -2.30 4.42
CA ASP A 291 -25.94 -1.59 3.74
C ASP A 291 -26.88 -2.54 2.98
N SER A 292 -26.34 -3.60 2.37
CA SER A 292 -27.14 -4.62 1.65
C SER A 292 -27.98 -5.47 2.60
N ALA A 293 -27.43 -5.84 3.76
CA ALA A 293 -28.13 -6.60 4.79
C ALA A 293 -29.25 -5.79 5.48
N VAL A 294 -29.04 -4.48 5.68
CA VAL A 294 -30.07 -3.57 6.24
C VAL A 294 -31.21 -3.33 5.25
N THR A 295 -30.94 -3.37 3.95
CA THR A 295 -31.95 -3.14 2.89
C THR A 295 -32.82 -4.38 2.61
N TYR A 296 -32.33 -5.59 2.90
CA TYR A 296 -33.10 -6.82 2.76
C TYR A 296 -34.07 -7.02 3.94
N LYS A 297 -35.21 -6.31 3.93
CA LYS A 297 -36.41 -6.76 4.67
C LYS A 297 -37.11 -7.82 3.84
N PRO A 298 -37.22 -9.08 4.30
CA PRO A 298 -38.00 -10.08 3.59
C PRO A 298 -39.44 -9.58 3.49
N LYS A 299 -39.97 -9.53 2.27
CA LYS A 299 -41.37 -9.22 1.99
C LYS A 299 -42.21 -10.19 2.82
N ALA A 300 -42.88 -9.70 3.86
CA ALA A 300 -43.81 -10.49 4.65
C ALA A 300 -44.83 -11.10 3.68
N ARG A 301 -44.89 -12.43 3.65
CA ARG A 301 -45.85 -13.19 2.85
C ARG A 301 -47.24 -12.80 3.35
N SER A 302 -47.99 -12.04 2.57
CA SER A 302 -49.35 -11.65 2.91
C SER A 302 -50.19 -12.92 3.10
N GLU A 303 -50.67 -13.12 4.33
CA GLU A 303 -51.71 -14.11 4.62
C GLU A 303 -52.94 -13.83 3.75
N TYR A 304 -53.40 -14.85 3.04
CA TYR A 304 -54.67 -14.80 2.33
C TYR A 304 -55.82 -14.74 3.34
N PRO A 305 -56.79 -13.81 3.21
CA PRO A 305 -58.01 -13.89 3.99
C PRO A 305 -58.83 -15.08 3.48
N LYS A 306 -59.12 -16.03 4.37
CA LYS A 306 -60.16 -17.04 4.17
C LYS A 306 -61.50 -16.32 4.20
N ASN A 307 -62.04 -16.02 3.02
CA ASN A 307 -63.41 -15.55 2.89
C ASN A 307 -64.38 -16.72 3.12
N ALA A 308 -65.32 -16.49 4.01
CA ALA A 308 -66.47 -17.34 4.27
C ALA A 308 -67.43 -17.35 3.08
N VAL A 309 -67.87 -18.56 2.68
CA VAL A 309 -69.24 -18.91 2.30
C VAL A 309 -69.45 -20.36 2.75
#